data_AF-A0A269PGV0-F1
#
_entry.id   AF-A0A269PGV0-F1
#
_cell.length_a   1.000
_cell.length_b   1.000
_cell.length_c   1.000
_cell.angle_alpha   90.00
_cell.angle_beta   90.00
_cell.angle_gamma   90.00
#
_symmetry.space_group_name_H-M   'P 1'
#
loop_
_entity.id
_entity.type
_entity.pdbx_description
1 polymer ?
#
loop_
_entity_poly.entity_id
_entity_poly.type
_entity_poly.pdbx_seq_one_letter_code
_entity_poly.pdbx_strand_id
1 'polypeptide(L)' 'MEFKPLFYKSEKTEIVYFCNCKSTKSAPLCDGSHKKLRL' A
#
# COMPACT_ATOMS: atom_id res chain seq x y z
N MET A 1 -7.63 16.65 -7.45
CA MET A 1 -7.02 15.91 -6.34
C MET A 1 -5.54 15.76 -6.65
N GLU A 2 -4.67 16.24 -5.78
CA GLU A 2 -3.22 16.15 -5.96
C GLU A 2 -2.72 14.90 -5.22
N PHE A 3 -2.11 13.96 -5.94
CA PHE A 3 -1.49 12.79 -5.33
C PHE A 3 -0.11 13.18 -4.82
N LYS A 4 0.10 13.06 -3.52
CA LYS A 4 1.40 13.30 -2.88
C LYS A 4 2.05 11.98 -2.49
N PRO A 5 3.38 11.83 -2.62
CA PRO A 5 4.08 10.66 -2.12
C PRO A 5 3.84 10.48 -0.62
N LEU A 6 3.72 9.22 -0.18
CA LEU A 6 3.69 8.89 1.24
C LEU A 6 5.09 8.45 1.67
N PHE A 7 5.66 9.14 2.65
CA PHE A 7 6.93 8.72 3.25
C PHE A 7 6.71 7.47 4.11
N TYR A 8 7.61 6.49 3.99
CA TYR A 8 7.60 5.27 4.78
C TYR A 8 8.98 5.04 5.40
N LYS A 9 9.02 4.98 6.73
CA LYS A 9 10.20 4.59 7.51
C LYS A 9 9.89 3.26 8.18
N SER A 10 10.69 2.23 7.90
CA SER A 10 10.56 0.96 8.59
C SER A 10 11.05 1.07 10.02
N GLU A 11 10.36 0.43 10.96
CA GLU A 11 10.77 0.34 12.36
C GLU A 11 11.71 -0.85 12.61
N LYS A 12 11.64 -1.87 11.76
CA LYS A 12 12.42 -3.11 11.88
C LYS A 12 12.81 -3.66 10.51
N THR A 13 13.77 -4.58 10.50
CA THR A 13 14.14 -5.30 9.28
C THR A 13 13.16 -6.44 9.06
N GLU A 14 12.30 -6.30 8.05
CA GLU A 14 11.32 -7.31 7.69
C GLU A 14 10.95 -7.21 6.21
N ILE A 15 10.30 -8.26 5.70
CA ILE A 15 9.70 -8.24 4.37
C ILE A 15 8.29 -7.67 4.50
N VAL A 16 8.04 -6.54 3.84
CA VAL A 16 6.71 -5.96 3.67
C VAL A 16 6.32 -5.90 2.20
N TYR A 17 5.02 -5.87 1.95
CA TYR A 17 4.47 -5.78 0.59
C TYR A 17 3.82 -4.43 0.39
N PHE A 18 4.34 -3.61 -0.52
CA PHE A 18 3.75 -2.31 -0.84
C PHE A 18 2.52 -2.45 -1.73
N CYS A 19 1.57 -1.51 -1.56
CA CYS A 19 0.38 -1.48 -2.38
C CYS A 19 0.65 -0.86 -3.77
N ASN A 20 0.45 -1.68 -4.80
CA ASN A 20 0.48 -1.24 -6.20
C ASN A 20 -0.88 -0.86 -6.77
N CYS A 21 -1.98 -1.50 -6.32
CA CYS A 21 -3.32 -1.25 -6.85
C CYS A 21 -3.94 0.10 -6.45
N LYS A 22 -3.34 0.80 -5.48
CA LYS A 22 -3.81 2.09 -4.91
C LYS A 22 -5.21 2.06 -4.27
N SER A 23 -5.77 0.88 -4.02
CA SER A 23 -7.06 0.69 -3.32
C SER A 23 -6.93 0.15 -1.89
N THR A 24 -5.71 0.13 -1.32
CA THR A 24 -5.50 -0.29 0.08
C THR A 24 -6.14 0.68 1.06
N LYS A 25 -6.69 0.15 2.16
CA LYS A 25 -7.12 0.94 3.33
C LYS A 25 -6.02 1.08 4.38
N SER A 26 -4.89 0.39 4.18
CA SER A 26 -3.74 0.34 5.09
C SER A 26 -2.48 0.86 4.39
N ALA A 27 -2.58 2.02 3.72
CA ALA A 27 -1.45 2.63 3.04
C ALA A 27 -0.25 2.81 3.99
N PRO A 28 0.99 2.56 3.53
CA PRO A 28 1.40 2.25 2.15
C PRO A 28 1.36 0.76 1.79
N LEU A 29 0.96 -0.12 2.70
CA LEU A 29 1.11 -1.56 2.57
C LEU A 29 -0.10 -2.23 1.92
N CYS A 30 0.12 -3.44 1.41
CA CYS A 30 -0.89 -4.30 0.85
C CYS A 30 -1.78 -4.88 1.96
N ASP A 31 -3.09 -4.71 1.82
CA ASP A 31 -4.12 -5.26 2.71
C ASP A 31 -5.00 -6.32 2.02
N GLY A 32 -4.63 -6.72 0.79
CA GLY A 32 -5.42 -7.64 -0.04
C GLY A 32 -6.62 -7.02 -0.75
N SER A 33 -6.87 -5.71 -0.64
CA SER A 33 -7.98 -5.03 -1.34
C SER A 33 -7.95 -5.26 -2.86
N HIS A 34 -6.77 -5.46 -3.46
CA HIS A 34 -6.60 -5.77 -4.87
C HIS A 34 -7.37 -7.02 -5.33
N LYS A 35 -7.63 -8.00 -4.43
CA LYS A 35 -8.37 -9.22 -4.78
C LYS A 35 -9.83 -8.97 -5.12
N LYS A 36 -10.40 -7.84 -4.67
CA LYS A 36 -11.78 -7.43 -4.95
C LYS A 36 -11.88 -6.52 -6.16
N LEU A 37 -10.74 -6.00 -6.63
CA LEU A 37 -10.69 -5.22 -7.86
C LEU A 37 -10.84 -6.23 -9.01
N ARG A 38 -12.00 -6.22 -9.66
CA ARG A 38 -12.20 -6.95 -10.92
C ARG A 38 -11.47 -6.17 -12.01
N LEU A 39 -10.16 -6.34 -12.08
CA LEU A 39 -9.32 -5.86 -13.17
C LEU A 39 -9.06 -7.01 -14.15
#